data_AF-A0A7Y7M6P9-F1
#
_entry.id   AF-A0A7Y7M6P9-F1
#
_cell.length_a   1.000
_cell.length_b   1.000
_cell.length_c   1.000
_cell.angle_alpha   90.00
_cell.angle_beta   90.00
_cell.angle_gamma   90.00
#
_symmetry.space_group_name_H-M   'P 1'
#
loop_
_entity.id
_entity.type
_entity.pdbx_description
1 polymer ?
#
loop_
_entity_poly.entity_id
_entity_poly.type
_entity_poly.pdbx_seq_one_letter_code
_entity_poly.pdbx_strand_id
1 'polypeptide(L)'
;MTRTPPPPAVPPLPPRTTILRLAAIGGVMLALVAGFALSAGWLTPHRLTQHSFMTAFRVVDGRHPGFRRNHAKGLCVSGWFDGSGQAQVLSTASVLGPRRSRVTGRFA
;
A
#
# COMPACT_ATOMS: atom_id res chain seq x y z
N MET A 1 9.84 46.69 39.81
CA MET A 1 9.07 46.11 38.68
C MET A 1 9.66 46.65 37.38
N THR A 2 10.66 45.98 36.80
CA THR A 2 11.26 46.35 35.50
C THR A 2 10.48 45.66 34.39
N ARG A 3 9.81 46.43 33.52
CA ARG A 3 9.12 45.92 32.33
C ARG A 3 10.15 45.50 31.29
N THR A 4 10.10 44.25 30.85
CA THR A 4 10.87 43.73 29.71
C THR A 4 10.45 44.46 28.42
N PRO A 5 11.39 44.91 27.57
CA PRO A 5 11.03 45.55 26.31
C PRO A 5 10.32 44.56 25.38
N PRO A 6 9.33 45.02 24.58
CA PRO A 6 8.68 44.17 23.60
C PRO A 6 9.72 43.68 22.57
N PRO A 7 9.61 42.43 22.10
CA PRO A 7 10.53 41.91 21.09
C PRO A 7 10.44 42.78 19.82
N PRO A 8 11.56 42.93 19.09
CA PRO A 8 11.59 43.71 17.86
C PRO A 8 10.57 43.18 16.85
N ALA A 9 9.81 44.09 16.24
CA ALA A 9 8.84 43.75 15.20
C ALA A 9 9.58 43.19 13.98
N VAL A 10 9.20 41.99 13.53
CA VAL A 10 9.77 41.39 12.32
C VAL A 10 9.26 42.17 11.11
N PRO A 11 10.14 42.73 10.25
CA PRO A 11 9.69 43.48 9.09
C PRO A 11 8.90 42.58 8.13
N PRO A 12 7.83 43.10 7.49
CA PRO A 12 7.03 42.33 6.56
C PRO A 12 7.87 41.89 5.34
N LEU A 13 7.61 40.69 4.85
CA LEU A 13 8.27 40.15 3.67
C LEU A 13 7.96 41.01 2.43
N PRO A 14 8.94 41.31 1.57
CA PRO A 14 8.67 42.02 0.33
C PRO A 14 7.71 41.23 -0.57
N PRO A 15 6.81 41.90 -1.32
CA PRO A 15 5.75 41.23 -2.08
C PRO A 15 6.27 40.12 -3.01
N ARG A 16 7.43 40.35 -3.62
CA ARG A 16 8.11 39.37 -4.49
C ARG A 16 8.48 38.08 -3.76
N THR A 17 9.02 38.15 -2.55
CA THR A 17 9.42 36.94 -1.80
C THR A 17 8.20 36.20 -1.27
N THR A 18 7.14 36.92 -0.90
CA THR A 18 5.85 36.33 -0.54
C THR A 18 5.25 35.56 -1.73
N ILE A 19 5.20 36.17 -2.92
CA ILE A 19 4.71 35.51 -4.14
C ILE A 19 5.53 34.26 -4.46
N LEU A 20 6.86 34.35 -4.43
CA LEU A 20 7.73 33.20 -4.70
C LEU A 20 7.51 32.04 -3.71
N ARG A 21 7.34 32.34 -2.42
CA ARG A 21 7.05 31.31 -1.40
C ARG A 21 5.69 30.66 -1.61
N LEU A 22 4.66 31.45 -1.90
CA LEU A 22 3.32 30.93 -2.17
C LEU A 22 3.31 30.07 -3.45
N ALA A 23 4.01 30.50 -4.50
CA ALA A 23 4.17 29.72 -5.73
C ALA A 23 4.90 28.39 -5.46
N ALA A 24 5.95 28.39 -4.63
CA ALA A 24 6.65 27.17 -4.25
C ALA A 24 5.73 26.19 -3.48
N ILE A 25 4.98 26.69 -2.49
CA ILE A 25 4.01 25.87 -1.73
C ILE A 25 2.93 25.32 -2.66
N GLY A 26 2.36 26.17 -3.52
CA GLY A 26 1.35 25.77 -4.51
C GLY A 26 1.89 24.73 -5.49
N GLY A 27 3.13 24.88 -5.93
CA GLY A 27 3.82 23.92 -6.81
C GLY A 27 4.00 22.55 -6.14
N VAL A 28 4.42 22.51 -4.87
CA VAL A 28 4.54 21.25 -4.11
C VAL A 28 3.17 20.58 -3.95
N MET A 29 2.15 21.34 -3.57
CA MET A 29 0.79 20.81 -3.44
C MET A 29 0.27 20.26 -4.76
N LEU A 30 0.46 21.00 -5.86
CA LEU A 30 0.07 20.56 -7.20
C LEU A 30 0.79 19.27 -7.59
N ALA A 31 2.09 19.17 -7.34
CA ALA A 31 2.88 17.98 -7.63
C ALA A 31 2.40 16.75 -6.84
N LEU A 32 2.07 16.92 -5.55
CA LEU A 32 1.52 15.85 -4.71
C LEU A 32 0.14 15.39 -5.19
N VAL A 33 -0.75 16.33 -5.51
CA VAL A 33 -2.09 16.02 -6.04
C VAL A 33 -1.99 15.33 -7.40
N ALA A 34 -1.14 15.81 -8.29
CA ALA A 34 -0.90 15.19 -9.59
C ALA A 34 -0.32 13.77 -9.43
N GLY A 35 0.68 13.60 -8.54
CA GLY A 35 1.26 12.31 -8.23
C GLY A 35 0.25 11.32 -7.63
N PHE A 36 -0.63 11.80 -6.74
CA PHE A 36 -1.74 11.00 -6.22
C PHE A 36 -2.71 10.61 -7.34
N ALA A 37 -3.15 11.56 -8.16
CA ALA A 37 -4.12 11.29 -9.23
C ALA A 37 -3.54 10.34 -10.30
N LEU A 38 -2.25 10.41 -10.59
CA LEU A 38 -1.55 9.46 -11.46
C LEU A 38 -1.43 8.06 -10.83
N SER A 39 -1.08 7.97 -9.55
CA SER A 39 -0.94 6.69 -8.84
C SER A 39 -2.28 6.00 -8.59
N ALA A 40 -3.33 6.78 -8.30
CA ALA A 40 -4.72 6.33 -8.24
C ALA A 40 -5.29 5.96 -9.63
N GLY A 41 -4.58 6.33 -10.70
CA GLY A 41 -4.92 5.99 -12.08
C GLY A 41 -5.98 6.87 -12.73
N TRP A 42 -6.33 8.00 -12.12
CA TRP A 42 -7.39 8.90 -12.60
C TRP A 42 -7.04 9.57 -13.93
N LEU A 43 -5.75 9.83 -14.19
CA LEU A 43 -5.26 10.37 -15.47
C LEU A 43 -4.67 9.30 -16.40
N THR A 44 -4.84 8.01 -16.10
CA THR A 44 -4.32 6.91 -16.93
C THR A 44 -5.44 5.99 -17.42
N PRO A 45 -6.25 6.41 -18.41
CA PRO A 45 -7.43 5.66 -18.87
C PRO A 45 -7.09 4.28 -19.46
N HIS A 46 -5.87 4.10 -19.95
CA HIS A 46 -5.39 2.84 -20.55
C HIS A 46 -4.58 1.99 -19.56
N ARG A 47 -4.62 2.32 -18.26
CA ARG A 47 -3.92 1.53 -17.25
C ARG A 47 -4.48 0.12 -17.21
N LEU A 48 -3.59 -0.87 -17.28
CA LEU A 48 -3.97 -2.26 -17.09
C LEU A 48 -4.51 -2.45 -15.66
N THR A 49 -5.73 -2.94 -15.54
CA THR A 49 -6.36 -3.24 -14.25
C THR A 49 -6.56 -4.74 -14.13
N GLN A 50 -6.66 -5.23 -12.91
CA GLN A 50 -7.06 -6.61 -12.67
C GLN A 50 -8.38 -6.94 -13.38
N HIS A 51 -9.31 -5.98 -13.41
CA HIS A 51 -10.60 -6.17 -14.06
C HIS A 51 -10.47 -6.32 -15.59
N SER A 52 -9.74 -5.43 -16.27
CA SER A 52 -9.57 -5.52 -17.72
C SER A 52 -8.83 -6.79 -18.13
N PHE A 53 -7.80 -7.17 -17.37
CA PHE A 53 -7.06 -8.40 -17.60
C PHE A 53 -7.91 -9.66 -17.42
N MET A 54 -8.68 -9.75 -16.32
CA MET A 54 -9.61 -10.87 -16.09
C MET A 54 -10.77 -10.91 -17.09
N THR A 55 -11.20 -9.75 -17.58
CA THR A 55 -12.23 -9.65 -18.62
C THR A 55 -11.70 -10.20 -19.94
N ALA A 56 -10.48 -9.81 -20.33
CA ALA A 56 -9.83 -10.34 -21.53
C ALA A 56 -9.68 -11.87 -21.47
N PHE A 57 -9.22 -12.42 -20.35
CA PHE A 57 -9.16 -13.88 -20.16
C PHE A 57 -10.53 -14.56 -20.29
N ARG A 58 -11.59 -13.96 -19.75
CA ARG A 58 -12.93 -14.51 -19.95
C ARG A 58 -13.38 -14.48 -21.40
N VAL A 59 -13.00 -13.47 -22.17
CA VAL A 59 -13.33 -13.39 -23.59
C VAL A 59 -12.64 -14.50 -24.37
N VAL A 60 -11.38 -14.80 -24.08
CA VAL A 60 -10.60 -15.79 -24.85
C VAL A 60 -10.75 -17.23 -24.35
N ASP A 61 -10.94 -17.45 -23.05
CA ASP A 61 -10.97 -18.79 -22.41
C ASP A 61 -12.36 -19.14 -21.85
N GLY A 62 -13.30 -18.18 -21.86
CA GLY A 62 -14.65 -18.38 -21.38
C GLY A 62 -14.77 -18.33 -19.86
N ARG A 63 -15.87 -18.91 -19.34
CA ARG A 63 -16.17 -18.95 -17.91
C ARG A 63 -16.18 -20.40 -17.44
N HIS A 64 -15.41 -20.69 -16.39
CA HIS A 64 -15.31 -22.03 -15.78
C HIS A 64 -15.85 -21.99 -14.35
N PRO A 65 -17.15 -22.29 -14.13
CA PRO A 65 -17.73 -22.38 -12.79
C PRO A 65 -16.98 -23.39 -11.92
N GLY A 66 -16.74 -23.06 -10.66
CA GLY A 66 -16.05 -23.93 -9.70
C GLY A 66 -14.51 -23.90 -9.74
N PHE A 67 -13.90 -23.36 -10.81
CA PHE A 67 -12.45 -23.20 -10.89
C PHE A 67 -11.99 -21.85 -10.31
N ARG A 68 -10.79 -21.84 -9.71
CA ARG A 68 -10.11 -20.60 -9.32
C ARG A 68 -9.65 -19.88 -10.60
N ARG A 69 -9.77 -18.54 -10.64
CA ARG A 69 -9.35 -17.71 -11.79
C ARG A 69 -7.85 -17.78 -12.08
N ASN A 70 -7.06 -18.01 -11.04
CA ASN A 70 -5.64 -18.34 -11.12
C ASN A 70 -5.41 -19.58 -10.23
N HIS A 71 -4.30 -20.30 -10.43
CA HIS A 71 -3.95 -21.46 -9.60
C HIS A 71 -5.06 -22.52 -9.62
N ALA A 72 -5.67 -22.72 -10.80
CA ALA A 72 -6.81 -23.61 -11.00
C ALA A 72 -6.44 -25.08 -10.81
N LYS A 73 -5.33 -25.50 -11.43
CA LYS A 73 -4.70 -26.81 -11.18
C LYS A 73 -3.92 -26.76 -9.88
N GLY A 74 -3.91 -27.86 -9.16
CA GLY A 74 -3.17 -27.94 -7.91
C GLY A 74 -3.34 -29.26 -7.21
N LEU A 75 -2.49 -29.50 -6.21
CA LEU A 75 -2.47 -30.72 -5.41
C LEU A 75 -2.55 -30.38 -3.93
N CYS A 76 -3.42 -31.10 -3.21
CA CYS A 76 -3.56 -30.95 -1.77
C CYS A 76 -2.55 -31.83 -1.05
N VAL A 77 -1.94 -31.28 0.00
CA VAL A 77 -1.05 -32.00 0.91
C VAL A 77 -1.52 -31.80 2.34
N SER A 78 -1.26 -32.77 3.19
CA SER A 78 -1.47 -32.64 4.63
C SER A 78 -0.25 -33.12 5.38
N GLY A 79 0.02 -32.50 6.51
CA GLY A 79 1.15 -32.88 7.35
C GLY A 79 1.14 -32.13 8.67
N TRP A 80 2.34 -31.92 9.19
CA TRP A 80 2.57 -31.30 10.47
C TRP A 80 3.58 -30.16 10.32
N PHE A 81 3.32 -29.06 11.01
CA PHE A 81 4.30 -28.02 11.27
C PHE A 81 4.85 -28.22 12.67
N ASP A 82 6.17 -28.42 12.78
CA ASP A 82 6.88 -28.53 14.04
C ASP A 82 7.49 -27.17 14.41
N GLY A 83 6.84 -26.48 15.34
CA GLY A 83 7.35 -25.22 15.86
C GLY A 83 8.53 -25.45 16.79
N SER A 84 9.62 -24.71 16.57
CA SER A 84 10.80 -24.73 17.44
C SER A 84 10.70 -23.80 18.65
N GLY A 85 9.68 -22.93 18.69
CA GLY A 85 9.51 -21.90 19.72
C GLY A 85 10.32 -20.62 19.52
N GLN A 86 11.32 -20.59 18.62
CA GLN A 86 12.22 -19.44 18.49
C GLN A 86 11.53 -18.14 18.05
N ALA A 87 10.38 -18.23 17.37
CA ALA A 87 9.62 -17.06 16.92
C ALA A 87 8.67 -16.48 17.99
N GLN A 88 8.59 -17.06 19.19
CA GLN A 88 7.71 -16.57 20.25
C GLN A 88 8.09 -15.17 20.77
N VAL A 89 9.35 -14.76 20.63
CA VAL A 89 9.77 -13.38 20.95
C VAL A 89 9.22 -12.35 19.97
N LEU A 90 8.83 -12.78 18.76
CA LEU A 90 8.32 -11.92 17.69
C LEU A 90 6.79 -11.95 17.57
N SER A 91 6.14 -13.02 18.04
CA SER A 91 4.71 -13.23 17.85
C SER A 91 4.09 -14.08 18.96
N THR A 92 2.86 -13.75 19.34
CA THR A 92 2.03 -14.52 20.26
C THR A 92 1.26 -15.65 19.57
N ALA A 93 1.43 -15.83 18.26
CA ALA A 93 0.77 -16.87 17.49
C ALA A 93 1.15 -18.26 18.02
N SER A 94 0.14 -18.98 18.52
CA SER A 94 0.38 -20.22 19.27
C SER A 94 1.06 -21.32 18.46
N VAL A 95 0.87 -21.36 17.13
CA VAL A 95 1.50 -22.33 16.23
C VAL A 95 3.02 -22.20 16.17
N LEU A 96 3.57 -21.04 16.52
CA LEU A 96 5.01 -20.77 16.49
C LEU A 96 5.74 -21.16 17.78
N GLY A 97 5.01 -21.61 18.80
CA GLY A 97 5.59 -22.19 20.02
C GLY A 97 6.24 -23.57 19.79
N PRO A 98 6.90 -24.14 20.81
CA PRO A 98 7.50 -25.47 20.74
C PRO A 98 6.43 -26.57 20.72
N ARG A 99 5.67 -26.65 19.63
CA ARG A 99 4.53 -27.56 19.47
C ARG A 99 4.35 -28.02 18.03
N ARG A 100 3.75 -29.19 17.87
CA ARG A 100 3.35 -29.75 16.58
C ARG A 100 1.91 -29.36 16.23
N SER A 101 1.69 -28.78 15.06
CA SER A 101 0.37 -28.30 14.59
C SER A 101 0.01 -28.95 13.25
N ARG A 102 -1.23 -29.45 13.09
CA ARG A 102 -1.66 -30.07 11.82
C ARG A 102 -1.82 -28.98 10.75
N VAL A 103 -1.30 -29.23 9.55
CA VAL A 103 -1.42 -28.31 8.41
C VAL A 103 -2.02 -29.02 7.20
N THR A 104 -2.82 -28.27 6.45
CA THR A 104 -3.26 -28.64 5.11
C THR A 104 -2.78 -27.57 4.16
N GLY A 105 -2.04 -27.96 3.13
CA GLY A 105 -1.50 -27.09 2.11
C GLY A 105 -2.09 -27.41 0.74
N ARG A 106 -1.97 -26.45 -0.19
CA ARG A 106 -2.31 -26.65 -1.60
C ARG A 106 -1.25 -26.00 -2.47
N PHE A 107 -0.57 -26.79 -3.30
CA PHE A 107 0.29 -26.29 -4.37
C PHE A 107 -0.55 -25.99 -5.60
N ALA A 108 -0.24 -24.92 -6.32
CA ALA A 108 -0.94 -24.51 -7.53
C ALA A 108 -0.18 -23.46 -8.33
#